data_AF-A0A6A3AYV2-F1
#
_entry.id   AF-A0A6A3AYV2-F1
#
_cell.length_a   1.000
_cell.length_b   1.000
_cell.length_c   1.000
_cell.angle_alpha   90.00
_cell.angle_beta   90.00
_cell.angle_gamma   90.00
#
_symmetry.space_group_name_H-M   'P 1'
#
loop_
_entity.id
_entity.type
_entity.pdbx_description
1 polymer ?
#
loop_
_entity_poly.entity_id
_entity_poly.type
_entity_poly.pdbx_seq_one_letter_code
_entity_poly.pdbx_strand_id
1 'polypeptide(L)'
;MSFAALHGGQLAFERLVDYHNHGGKPTNVEADIQQLKDLLGDEHPRFKELQRVLGRLEMSRKEDEAMEELKKALEKARKEVKSHEAYEIEMLLAEMYIYKGDLQKALDCKCLREDEGASDARRPLYKAIISLMNQKEQEARTNWKDFKEIQHMTVPPSFYEEEFTEFKNAVNLLKQDVGAATQGKRK
;
A
#
# COMPACT_ATOMS: atom_id res chain seq x y z
N MET A 1 0.16 -5.36 12.51
CA MET A 1 -0.84 -4.57 11.78
C MET A 1 -0.46 -4.53 10.33
N SER A 2 -1.51 -4.38 9.55
CA SER A 2 -1.60 -4.67 8.14
C SER A 2 -2.28 -3.48 7.46
N PHE A 3 -2.54 -3.57 6.16
CA PHE A 3 -3.12 -2.51 5.33
C PHE A 3 -4.25 -1.61 5.95
N ALA A 4 -5.00 -2.06 6.96
CA ALA A 4 -6.05 -1.28 7.64
C ALA A 4 -5.57 -0.02 8.37
N ALA A 5 -4.30 0.06 8.77
CA ALA A 5 -3.78 1.29 9.38
C ALA A 5 -3.70 2.46 8.37
N LEU A 6 -3.61 2.15 7.07
CA LEU A 6 -3.45 3.16 6.01
C LEU A 6 -4.76 3.51 5.32
N HIS A 7 -5.62 2.52 5.08
CA HIS A 7 -6.93 2.70 4.43
C HIS A 7 -8.04 3.12 5.41
N GLY A 8 -7.68 3.40 6.66
CA GLY A 8 -8.61 3.63 7.75
C GLY A 8 -9.53 2.43 8.02
N GLY A 9 -10.71 2.71 8.57
CA GLY A 9 -11.69 1.69 8.93
C GLY A 9 -12.22 0.86 7.75
N GLN A 10 -12.04 1.30 6.50
CA GLN A 10 -12.59 0.60 5.34
C GLN A 10 -11.96 -0.78 5.15
N LEU A 11 -10.64 -0.91 5.26
CA LEU A 11 -10.05 -2.24 5.11
C LEU A 11 -10.22 -3.09 6.37
N ALA A 12 -10.27 -2.48 7.56
CA ALA A 12 -10.68 -3.20 8.76
C ALA A 12 -12.10 -3.79 8.61
N PHE A 13 -13.01 -3.04 7.99
CA PHE A 13 -14.35 -3.49 7.65
C PHE A 13 -14.35 -4.57 6.57
N GLU A 14 -13.60 -4.39 5.49
CA GLU A 14 -13.46 -5.41 4.43
C GLU A 14 -12.91 -6.72 4.99
N ARG A 15 -12.02 -6.67 5.99
CA ARG A 15 -11.55 -7.86 6.71
C ARG A 15 -12.61 -8.53 7.57
N LEU A 16 -13.45 -7.75 8.25
CA LEU A 16 -14.56 -8.32 9.02
C LEU A 16 -15.54 -9.04 8.08
N VAL A 17 -15.82 -8.42 6.92
CA VAL A 17 -16.64 -9.02 5.86
C VAL A 17 -15.99 -10.30 5.33
N ASP A 18 -14.69 -10.27 5.01
CA ASP A 18 -13.97 -11.45 4.52
C ASP A 18 -13.92 -12.57 5.58
N TYR A 19 -13.69 -12.24 6.85
CA TYR A 19 -13.71 -13.19 7.96
C TYR A 19 -15.08 -13.87 8.08
N HIS A 20 -16.17 -13.10 7.97
CA HIS A 20 -17.53 -13.63 8.00
C HIS A 20 -17.83 -14.51 6.77
N ASN A 21 -17.44 -14.07 5.57
CA ASN A 21 -17.69 -14.78 4.32
C ASN A 21 -16.93 -16.12 4.25
N HIS A 22 -15.76 -16.22 4.91
CA HIS A 22 -14.94 -17.43 4.93
C HIS A 22 -15.06 -18.22 6.24
N GLY A 23 -16.02 -17.87 7.11
CA GLY A 23 -16.31 -18.60 8.36
C GLY A 23 -15.13 -18.67 9.33
N GLY A 24 -14.30 -17.62 9.35
CA GLY A 24 -13.10 -17.54 10.19
C GLY A 24 -11.97 -18.50 9.81
N LYS A 25 -12.05 -19.18 8.66
CA LYS A 25 -10.94 -19.99 8.14
C LYS A 25 -9.83 -19.09 7.60
N PRO A 26 -8.56 -19.48 7.72
CA PRO A 26 -7.48 -18.80 7.01
C PRO A 26 -7.83 -18.81 5.53
N THR A 27 -7.61 -17.68 4.87
CA THR A 27 -7.77 -17.57 3.43
C THR A 27 -6.98 -18.67 2.73
N ASN A 28 -7.56 -19.23 1.67
CA ASN A 28 -6.85 -20.20 0.86
C ASN A 28 -5.79 -19.45 0.05
N VAL A 29 -4.54 -19.50 0.51
CA VAL A 29 -3.40 -18.82 -0.10
C VAL A 29 -3.28 -19.15 -1.59
N GLU A 30 -3.44 -20.42 -1.97
CA GLU A 30 -3.33 -20.83 -3.37
C GLU A 30 -4.44 -20.19 -4.21
N ALA A 31 -5.67 -20.13 -3.66
CA ALA A 31 -6.78 -19.44 -4.31
C ALA A 31 -6.56 -17.92 -4.40
N ASP A 32 -6.01 -17.29 -3.37
CA ASP A 32 -5.70 -15.86 -3.38
C ASP A 32 -4.59 -15.53 -4.39
N ILE A 33 -3.55 -16.36 -4.49
CA ILE A 33 -2.50 -16.21 -5.52
C ILE A 33 -3.08 -16.42 -6.91
N GLN A 34 -3.96 -17.41 -7.10
CA GLN A 34 -4.61 -17.60 -8.39
C GLN A 34 -5.51 -16.42 -8.74
N GLN A 35 -6.31 -15.93 -7.79
CA GLN A 35 -7.14 -14.74 -7.98
C GLN A 35 -6.30 -13.50 -8.32
N LEU A 36 -5.13 -13.33 -7.68
CA LEU A 36 -4.20 -12.26 -8.01
C LEU A 36 -3.75 -12.36 -9.47
N LYS A 37 -3.36 -13.55 -9.93
CA LYS A 37 -2.93 -13.78 -11.32
C LYS A 37 -4.05 -13.51 -12.32
N ASP A 38 -5.27 -13.97 -12.02
CA ASP A 38 -6.42 -13.78 -12.88
C ASP A 38 -6.74 -12.28 -13.02
N LEU A 39 -6.79 -11.55 -11.91
CA LEU A 39 -7.04 -10.09 -11.91
C LEU A 39 -5.93 -9.29 -12.60
N LEU A 40 -4.67 -9.72 -12.53
CA LEU A 40 -3.55 -9.12 -13.27
C LEU A 40 -3.56 -9.51 -14.76
N GLY A 41 -4.25 -10.60 -15.12
CA GLY A 41 -4.39 -11.09 -16.49
C GLY A 41 -5.55 -10.45 -17.26
N ASP A 42 -6.51 -9.85 -16.54
CA ASP A 42 -7.66 -9.15 -17.12
C ASP A 42 -7.22 -8.02 -18.06
N GLU A 43 -7.98 -7.78 -19.14
CA GLU A 43 -7.72 -6.68 -20.07
C GLU A 43 -7.78 -5.31 -19.37
N HIS A 44 -8.64 -5.21 -18.35
CA HIS A 44 -8.82 -4.01 -17.52
C HIS A 44 -8.74 -4.38 -16.04
N PRO A 45 -7.53 -4.43 -15.46
CA PRO A 45 -7.34 -4.85 -14.07
C PRO A 45 -8.13 -4.01 -13.08
N ARG A 46 -8.84 -4.68 -12.17
CA ARG A 46 -9.62 -4.04 -11.11
C ARG A 46 -8.73 -3.78 -9.89
N PHE A 47 -8.02 -2.65 -9.88
CA PHE A 47 -7.01 -2.33 -8.86
C PHE A 47 -7.51 -2.36 -7.41
N LYS A 48 -8.77 -1.97 -7.16
CA LYS A 48 -9.37 -2.08 -5.83
C LYS A 48 -9.49 -3.54 -5.37
N GLU A 49 -9.79 -4.46 -6.28
CA GLU A 49 -9.84 -5.89 -5.98
C GLU A 49 -8.44 -6.48 -5.82
N LEU A 50 -7.48 -6.06 -6.65
CA LEU A 50 -6.07 -6.42 -6.48
C LEU A 50 -5.56 -6.06 -5.08
N GLN A 51 -5.82 -4.82 -4.63
CA GLN A 51 -5.42 -4.36 -3.31
C GLN A 51 -6.02 -5.18 -2.17
N ARG A 52 -7.27 -5.63 -2.30
CA ARG A 52 -7.91 -6.54 -1.33
C ARG A 52 -7.22 -7.89 -1.28
N VAL A 53 -6.94 -8.50 -2.43
CA VAL A 53 -6.24 -9.79 -2.52
C VAL A 53 -4.84 -9.68 -1.90
N LEU A 54 -4.11 -8.61 -2.21
CA LEU A 54 -2.79 -8.32 -1.62
C LEU A 54 -2.87 -8.18 -0.09
N GLY A 55 -3.91 -7.53 0.43
CA GLY A 55 -4.17 -7.45 1.86
C GLY A 55 -4.35 -8.83 2.52
N ARG A 56 -5.02 -9.78 1.86
CA ARG A 56 -5.18 -11.16 2.38
C ARG A 56 -3.88 -11.97 2.31
N LEU A 57 -3.11 -11.79 1.24
CA LEU A 57 -1.79 -12.41 1.09
C LEU A 57 -0.79 -11.89 2.12
N GLU A 58 -0.81 -10.59 2.45
CA GLU A 58 0.00 -10.02 3.53
C GLU A 58 -0.37 -10.60 4.90
N MET A 59 -1.67 -10.69 5.21
CA MET A 59 -2.12 -11.34 6.45
C MET A 59 -1.68 -12.81 6.54
N SER A 60 -1.54 -13.47 5.39
CA SER A 60 -1.10 -14.87 5.29
C SER A 60 0.42 -15.03 5.22
N ARG A 61 1.21 -13.95 5.36
CA ARG A 61 2.69 -13.94 5.22
C ARG A 61 3.19 -14.40 3.85
N LYS A 62 2.42 -14.07 2.82
CA LYS A 62 2.67 -14.43 1.41
C LYS A 62 3.01 -13.20 0.59
N GLU A 63 3.62 -12.20 1.22
CA GLU A 63 4.01 -10.95 0.58
C GLU A 63 4.99 -11.20 -0.57
N ASP A 64 5.95 -12.12 -0.38
CA ASP A 64 6.99 -12.41 -1.38
C ASP A 64 6.39 -12.99 -2.68
N GLU A 65 5.52 -13.98 -2.56
CA GLU A 65 4.83 -14.60 -3.70
C GLU A 65 3.93 -13.58 -4.42
N ALA A 66 3.20 -12.75 -3.66
CA ALA A 66 2.36 -11.69 -4.21
C ALA A 66 3.19 -10.66 -5.01
N MET A 67 4.33 -10.24 -4.47
CA MET A 67 5.22 -9.28 -5.11
C MET A 67 5.91 -9.83 -6.35
N GLU A 68 6.19 -11.14 -6.41
CA GLU A 68 6.69 -11.77 -7.63
C GLU A 68 5.69 -11.67 -8.78
N GLU A 69 4.40 -11.93 -8.52
CA GLU A 69 3.35 -11.80 -9.53
C GLU A 69 3.16 -10.35 -9.98
N LEU A 70 3.16 -9.39 -9.03
CA LEU A 70 3.12 -7.96 -9.37
C LEU A 70 4.31 -7.53 -10.24
N LYS A 71 5.53 -8.00 -9.95
CA LYS A 71 6.73 -7.66 -10.75
C LYS A 71 6.61 -8.22 -12.17
N LYS A 72 6.14 -9.46 -12.34
CA LYS A 72 5.90 -10.06 -13.67
C LYS A 72 4.88 -9.24 -14.45
N ALA A 73 3.78 -8.85 -13.82
CA ALA A 73 2.74 -8.04 -14.43
C ALA A 73 3.25 -6.63 -14.81
N LEU A 74 4.04 -5.99 -13.95
CA LEU A 74 4.66 -4.70 -14.23
C LEU A 74 5.57 -4.76 -15.47
N GLU A 75 6.43 -5.78 -15.55
CA GLU A 75 7.31 -5.96 -16.71
C GLU A 75 6.52 -6.23 -18.00
N LYS A 76 5.41 -6.97 -17.92
CA LYS A 76 4.49 -7.18 -19.05
C LYS A 76 3.84 -5.87 -19.49
N ALA A 77 3.22 -5.12 -18.56
CA ALA A 77 2.55 -3.86 -18.85
C ALA A 77 3.50 -2.84 -19.48
N ARG A 78 4.76 -2.78 -19.02
CA ARG A 78 5.81 -1.93 -19.62
C ARG A 78 6.16 -2.34 -21.04
N LYS A 79 6.31 -3.64 -21.32
CA LYS A 79 6.57 -4.17 -22.68
C LYS A 79 5.41 -3.91 -23.63
N GLU A 80 4.18 -4.00 -23.14
CA GLU A 80 2.96 -3.71 -23.89
C GLU A 80 2.64 -2.21 -23.99
N VAL A 81 3.49 -1.34 -23.41
CA VAL A 81 3.34 0.13 -23.41
C VAL A 81 2.02 0.59 -22.75
N LYS A 82 1.52 -0.18 -21.79
CA LYS A 82 0.33 0.15 -20.98
C LYS A 82 0.73 1.02 -19.79
N SER A 83 1.02 2.29 -20.04
CA SER A 83 1.59 3.22 -19.06
C SER A 83 0.75 3.35 -17.77
N HIS A 84 -0.57 3.50 -17.89
CA HIS A 84 -1.46 3.62 -16.74
C HIS A 84 -1.49 2.34 -15.90
N GLU A 85 -1.58 1.18 -16.55
CA GLU A 85 -1.57 -0.12 -15.85
C GLU A 85 -0.23 -0.35 -15.14
N ALA A 86 0.89 -0.06 -15.81
CA ALA A 86 2.21 -0.14 -15.21
C ALA A 86 2.35 0.78 -13.99
N TYR A 87 1.81 2.00 -14.06
CA TYR A 87 1.81 2.94 -12.95
C TYR A 87 1.03 2.40 -11.74
N GLU A 88 -0.20 1.92 -11.96
CA GLU A 88 -1.04 1.37 -10.89
C GLU A 88 -0.44 0.11 -10.25
N ILE A 89 0.15 -0.79 -11.05
CA ILE A 89 0.87 -1.96 -10.52
C ILE A 89 2.09 -1.54 -9.70
N GLU A 90 2.83 -0.53 -10.15
CA GLU A 90 3.99 -0.01 -9.43
C GLU A 90 3.59 0.67 -8.11
N MET A 91 2.42 1.32 -8.05
CA MET A 91 1.84 1.84 -6.81
C MET A 91 1.51 0.73 -5.81
N LEU A 92 0.95 -0.39 -6.26
CA LEU A 92 0.72 -1.56 -5.41
C LEU A 92 2.03 -2.17 -4.91
N LEU A 93 3.08 -2.21 -5.74
CA LEU A 93 4.41 -2.66 -5.33
C LEU A 93 5.04 -1.75 -4.26
N ALA A 94 4.94 -0.43 -4.43
CA ALA A 94 5.43 0.53 -3.45
C ALA A 94 4.74 0.34 -2.10
N GLU A 95 3.42 0.15 -2.11
CA GLU A 95 2.63 -0.15 -0.92
C GLU A 95 3.08 -1.47 -0.24
N MET A 96 3.30 -2.53 -1.01
CA MET A 96 3.81 -3.81 -0.47
C MET A 96 5.21 -3.69 0.14
N TYR A 97 6.11 -2.89 -0.45
CA TYR A 97 7.42 -2.62 0.14
C TYR A 97 7.32 -1.91 1.49
N ILE A 98 6.37 -0.97 1.64
CA ILE A 98 6.11 -0.29 2.92
C ILE A 98 5.69 -1.29 4.00
N TYR A 99 4.72 -2.18 3.70
CA TYR A 99 4.28 -3.19 4.68
C TYR A 99 5.33 -4.25 5.00
N LYS A 100 6.24 -4.52 4.07
CA LYS A 100 7.38 -5.40 4.32
C LYS A 100 8.48 -4.71 5.15
N GLY A 101 8.50 -3.38 5.19
CA GLY A 101 9.56 -2.58 5.80
C GLY A 101 10.76 -2.31 4.90
N ASP A 102 10.67 -2.65 3.62
CA ASP A 102 11.70 -2.39 2.60
C ASP A 102 11.57 -0.93 2.10
N LEU A 103 11.66 0.04 3.01
CA LEU A 103 11.33 1.45 2.74
C LEU A 103 12.14 2.07 1.60
N GLN A 104 13.42 1.69 1.46
CA GLN A 104 14.25 2.17 0.37
C GLN A 104 13.74 1.68 -0.99
N LYS A 105 13.33 0.41 -1.09
CA LYS A 105 12.77 -0.12 -2.35
C LYS A 105 11.45 0.55 -2.70
N ALA A 106 10.64 0.92 -1.69
CA ALA A 106 9.43 1.72 -1.93
C ALA A 106 9.79 3.08 -2.55
N LEU A 107 10.79 3.79 -2.00
CA LEU A 107 11.26 5.07 -2.56
C LEU A 107 11.89 4.94 -3.94
N ASP A 108 12.50 3.80 -4.25
CA ASP A 108 13.11 3.53 -5.54
C ASP A 108 12.08 3.22 -6.65
N CYS A 109 10.83 2.93 -6.29
CA CYS A 109 9.73 2.77 -7.25
C CYS A 109 9.54 4.06 -8.06
N LYS A 110 9.39 3.91 -9.38
CA LYS A 110 9.30 5.04 -10.32
C LYS A 110 8.16 5.99 -9.95
N CYS A 111 7.01 5.44 -9.57
CA CYS A 111 5.82 6.17 -9.17
C CYS A 111 6.03 7.14 -7.97
N LEU A 112 7.00 6.85 -7.09
CA LEU A 112 7.35 7.73 -5.96
C LEU A 112 8.57 8.60 -6.26
N ARG A 113 9.55 8.08 -7.01
CA ARG A 113 10.79 8.78 -7.34
C ARG A 113 10.60 9.91 -8.35
N GLU A 114 9.88 9.63 -9.42
CA GLU A 114 9.73 10.58 -10.53
C GLU A 114 8.55 11.49 -10.27
N ASP A 115 8.70 12.77 -10.62
CA ASP A 115 7.64 13.75 -10.46
C ASP A 115 6.73 13.80 -11.68
N GLU A 116 5.89 12.77 -11.84
CA GLU A 116 4.92 12.66 -12.95
C GLU A 116 3.64 13.52 -12.73
N GLY A 117 3.66 14.48 -11.79
CA GLY A 117 2.56 15.41 -11.54
C GLY A 117 1.77 15.17 -10.25
N ALA A 118 1.25 16.26 -9.68
CA ALA A 118 0.67 16.35 -8.34
C ALA A 118 -0.79 15.86 -8.21
N SER A 119 -1.30 14.98 -9.09
CA SER A 119 -2.72 14.58 -9.05
C SER A 119 -3.01 13.34 -8.20
N ASP A 120 -2.06 12.44 -8.02
CA ASP A 120 -2.28 11.22 -7.22
C ASP A 120 -1.89 11.43 -5.76
N ALA A 121 -2.90 11.56 -4.90
CA ALA A 121 -2.77 11.75 -3.46
C ALA A 121 -2.02 10.60 -2.77
N ARG A 122 -2.00 9.39 -3.35
CA ARG A 122 -1.29 8.25 -2.76
C ARG A 122 0.22 8.49 -2.71
N ARG A 123 0.80 9.22 -3.68
CA ARG A 123 2.25 9.49 -3.74
C ARG A 123 2.73 10.25 -2.49
N PRO A 124 2.20 11.44 -2.14
CA PRO A 124 2.60 12.13 -0.91
C PRO A 124 2.17 11.37 0.34
N LEU A 125 1.05 10.65 0.35
CA LEU A 125 0.69 9.79 1.48
C LEU A 125 1.76 8.74 1.77
N TYR A 126 2.20 7.99 0.76
CA TYR A 126 3.24 6.96 0.91
C TYR A 126 4.58 7.56 1.34
N LYS A 127 4.96 8.72 0.78
CA LYS A 127 6.16 9.45 1.22
C LYS A 127 6.05 9.88 2.69
N ALA A 128 4.90 10.38 3.14
CA ALA A 128 4.68 10.77 4.53
C ALA A 128 4.85 9.58 5.50
N ILE A 129 4.30 8.41 5.15
CA ILE A 129 4.48 7.18 5.93
C ILE A 129 5.97 6.82 6.02
N ILE A 130 6.66 6.77 4.87
CA ILE A 130 8.07 6.39 4.81
C ILE A 130 8.93 7.35 5.63
N SER A 131 8.68 8.66 5.55
CA SER A 131 9.38 9.67 6.35
C SER A 131 9.14 9.48 7.85
N LEU A 132 7.90 9.22 8.30
CA LEU A 132 7.62 8.91 9.71
C LEU A 132 8.31 7.62 10.17
N MET A 133 8.27 6.55 9.37
CA MET A 133 8.95 5.30 9.70
C MET A 133 10.47 5.52 9.85
N ASN A 134 11.05 6.41 9.04
CA ASN A 134 12.44 6.87 9.11
C ASN A 134 12.70 7.98 10.15
N GLN A 135 11.72 8.35 10.98
CA GLN A 135 11.83 9.40 12.02
C GLN A 135 12.11 10.80 11.47
N LYS A 136 11.76 11.07 10.20
CA LYS A 136 11.86 12.36 9.52
C LYS A 136 10.53 13.11 9.59
N GLU A 137 10.12 13.51 10.79
CA GLU A 137 8.78 14.08 11.02
C GLU A 137 8.50 15.35 10.20
N GLN A 138 9.47 16.24 10.02
CA GLN A 138 9.28 17.46 9.24
C GLN A 138 8.99 17.17 7.76
N GLU A 139 9.72 16.22 7.17
CA GLU A 139 9.45 15.76 5.80
C GLU A 139 8.08 15.09 5.70
N ALA A 140 7.69 14.31 6.72
CA ALA A 140 6.37 13.72 6.76
C ALA A 140 5.24 14.75 6.85
N ARG A 141 5.44 15.83 7.61
CA ARG A 141 4.48 16.94 7.71
C ARG A 141 4.28 17.64 6.37
N THR A 142 5.36 17.86 5.62
CA THR A 142 5.28 18.43 4.26
C THR A 142 4.49 17.51 3.33
N ASN A 143 4.88 16.23 3.24
CA ASN A 143 4.16 15.28 2.40
C ASN A 143 2.69 15.09 2.84
N TRP A 144 2.39 15.14 4.14
CA TRP A 144 1.00 15.09 4.62
C TRP A 144 0.18 16.30 4.16
N LYS A 145 0.76 17.50 4.16
CA LYS A 145 0.11 18.70 3.61
C LYS A 145 -0.22 18.51 2.14
N ASP A 146 0.75 18.06 1.34
CA ASP A 146 0.56 17.79 -0.08
C ASP A 146 -0.56 16.76 -0.31
N PHE A 147 -0.60 15.69 0.49
CA PHE A 147 -1.68 14.70 0.46
C PHE A 147 -3.06 15.33 0.71
N LYS A 148 -3.17 16.18 1.74
CA LYS A 148 -4.43 16.85 2.09
C LYS A 148 -4.83 17.88 1.04
N GLU A 149 -3.88 18.60 0.45
CA GLU A 149 -4.12 19.54 -0.64
C GLU A 149 -4.74 18.84 -1.86
N ILE A 150 -4.20 17.68 -2.25
CA ILE A 150 -4.75 16.89 -3.36
C ILE A 150 -6.10 16.28 -2.99
N GLN A 151 -6.28 15.80 -1.76
CA GLN A 151 -7.56 15.23 -1.30
C GLN A 151 -8.69 16.28 -1.25
N HIS A 152 -8.37 17.52 -0.88
CA HIS A 152 -9.32 18.59 -0.61
C HIS A 152 -9.26 19.73 -1.63
N MET A 153 -9.01 19.46 -2.92
CA MET A 153 -8.93 20.49 -3.98
C MET A 153 -10.11 21.49 -4.05
N THR A 154 -11.21 21.24 -3.34
CA THR A 154 -12.42 22.08 -3.29
C THR A 154 -12.58 22.91 -2.01
N VAL A 155 -11.78 22.69 -0.97
CA VAL A 155 -11.84 23.42 0.31
C VAL A 155 -10.42 23.82 0.73
N PRO A 156 -10.16 25.10 1.11
CA PRO A 156 -8.84 25.51 1.54
C PRO A 156 -8.34 24.59 2.67
N PRO A 157 -7.20 23.90 2.49
CA PRO A 157 -6.74 22.94 3.48
C PRO A 157 -6.26 23.71 4.71
N SER A 158 -6.99 23.60 5.81
CA SER A 158 -6.43 23.86 7.13
C SER A 158 -5.66 22.62 7.57
N PHE A 159 -4.40 22.80 7.98
CA PHE A 159 -3.65 21.72 8.60
C PHE A 159 -4.23 21.43 9.99
N TYR A 160 -4.91 20.31 10.13
CA TYR A 160 -5.40 19.83 11.42
C TYR A 160 -4.29 19.02 12.11
N GLU A 161 -3.65 19.62 13.12
CA GLU A 161 -2.61 18.95 13.94
C GLU A 161 -3.12 17.64 14.57
N GLU A 162 -4.41 17.59 14.93
CA GLU A 162 -5.06 16.40 15.48
C GLU A 162 -5.06 15.25 14.46
N GLU A 163 -5.46 15.50 13.20
CA GLU A 163 -5.43 14.49 12.14
C GLU A 163 -4.01 13.98 11.86
N PHE A 164 -3.02 14.88 11.82
CA PHE A 164 -1.62 14.46 11.64
C PHE A 164 -1.12 13.64 12.82
N THR A 165 -1.56 13.96 14.04
CA THR A 165 -1.23 13.20 15.25
C THR A 165 -1.81 11.79 15.18
N GLU A 166 -3.06 11.64 14.77
CA GLU A 166 -3.70 10.34 14.55
C GLU A 166 -2.97 9.52 13.48
N PHE A 167 -2.68 10.14 12.34
CA PHE A 167 -1.89 9.54 11.27
C PHE A 167 -0.52 9.06 11.77
N LYS A 168 0.19 9.90 12.51
CA LYS A 168 1.49 9.56 13.11
C LYS A 168 1.39 8.39 14.07
N ASN A 169 0.35 8.34 14.90
CA ASN A 169 0.12 7.20 15.79
C ASN A 169 -0.12 5.91 14.99
N ALA A 170 -0.91 5.95 13.93
CA ALA A 170 -1.12 4.79 13.05
C ALA A 170 0.17 4.32 12.36
N VAL A 171 1.03 5.24 11.91
CA VAL A 171 2.33 4.87 11.30
C VAL A 171 3.31 4.31 12.34
N ASN A 172 3.33 4.82 13.56
CA ASN A 172 4.16 4.28 14.64
C ASN A 172 3.78 2.84 14.98
N LEU A 173 2.48 2.57 15.01
CA LEU A 173 1.93 1.22 15.18
C LEU A 173 2.36 0.29 14.02
N LEU A 174 2.20 0.73 12.76
CA LEU A 174 2.70 0.01 11.59
C LEU A 174 4.21 -0.32 11.70
N LYS A 175 5.03 0.66 12.11
CA LYS A 175 6.48 0.48 12.29
C LYS A 175 6.82 -0.60 13.32
N GLN A 176 6.11 -0.65 14.44
CA GLN A 176 6.32 -1.68 15.46
C GLN A 176 6.04 -3.08 14.89
N ASP A 177 4.98 -3.22 14.11
CA ASP A 177 4.57 -4.49 13.53
C ASP A 177 5.53 -5.01 12.45
N VAL A 178 5.98 -4.12 11.58
CA VAL A 178 7.03 -4.42 10.60
C VAL A 178 8.32 -4.87 11.30
N GLY A 179 8.69 -4.19 12.39
CA GLY A 179 9.82 -4.57 13.25
C GLY A 179 9.66 -5.96 13.88
N ALA A 180 8.47 -6.29 14.38
CA ALA A 180 8.19 -7.60 14.96
C ALA A 180 8.22 -8.73 13.91
N ALA A 181 7.64 -8.50 12.72
CA ALA A 181 7.61 -9.47 11.63
C ALA A 181 9.01 -9.80 11.08
N THR A 182 9.88 -8.79 10.96
CA THR A 182 11.27 -8.97 10.50
C THR A 182 12.14 -9.72 11.50
N GLN A 183 11.90 -9.56 12.81
CA GLN A 183 12.58 -10.33 13.85
C GLN A 183 12.12 -11.80 13.91
N GLY A 184 10.84 -12.07 13.66
CA GLY A 184 10.29 -13.43 13.60
C GLY A 184 10.85 -14.27 12.44
N LYS A 185 11.22 -13.65 11.31
CA LYS A 185 11.84 -14.31 10.15
C LYS A 185 13.33 -14.65 10.33
N ARG A 186 13.97 -14.19 11.42
CA ARG A 186 15.42 -14.41 11.72
C ARG A 186 15.69 -15.50 12.76
N LYS A 187 14.66 -16.18 13.27
CA LYS A 187 14.76 -17.36 14.14
C LYS A 187 14.48 -18.61 13.35
#